data_AF-A0AAV7NT88-F1
#
_entry.id   AF-A0AAV7NT88-F1
#
_cell.length_a   1.000
_cell.length_b   1.000
_cell.length_c   1.000
_cell.angle_alpha   90.00
_cell.angle_beta   90.00
_cell.angle_gamma   90.00
#
_symmetry.space_group_name_H-M   'P 1'
#
loop_
_entity.id
_entity.type
_entity.pdbx_description
1 polymer ?
#
loop_
_entity_poly.entity_id
_entity_poly.type
_entity_poly.pdbx_seq_one_letter_code
_entity_poly.pdbx_strand_id
1 'polypeptide(L)'
;MGLNTRNYSWSNADGSVRSRIDFHCTSPTVKPGWSSMVAIHFSDHRAVSFEGELIGKFTAGPGLWKLNCSLLENEDLVANLRVPHVELRDMRDLLHGEWWEWVKDRFRSFFQDAGRAAAQEKLNKFGQLQSKLQRLFDLELRGWDVDNKLDETRKGLAEHFREESRKIIC
;
A
#
# COMPACT_ATOMS: atom_id res chain seq x y z
N MET A 1 -4.11 -44.91 -12.83
CA MET A 1 -3.10 -44.57 -13.85
C MET A 1 -3.17 -43.07 -14.10
N GLY A 2 -2.26 -42.28 -13.53
CA GLY A 2 -2.30 -40.81 -13.62
C GLY A 2 -1.79 -40.35 -14.97
N LEU A 3 -2.62 -39.63 -15.73
CA LEU A 3 -2.21 -38.94 -16.94
C LEU A 3 -1.09 -37.94 -16.59
N ASN A 4 0.10 -38.19 -17.13
CA ASN A 4 1.27 -37.36 -16.94
C ASN A 4 1.11 -36.07 -17.78
N THR A 5 0.27 -35.13 -17.33
CA THR A 5 0.08 -33.84 -17.99
C THR A 5 1.31 -32.97 -17.77
N ARG A 6 2.22 -32.96 -18.75
CA ARG A 6 3.32 -32.00 -18.80
C ARG A 6 2.75 -30.59 -18.94
N ASN A 7 2.86 -29.77 -17.89
CA ASN A 7 2.41 -28.38 -17.90
C ASN A 7 3.47 -27.48 -18.55
N TYR A 8 3.15 -26.91 -19.71
CA TYR A 8 3.95 -25.95 -20.47
C TYR A 8 3.36 -24.56 -20.30
N SER A 9 4.20 -23.58 -19.99
CA SER A 9 3.77 -22.19 -19.80
C SER A 9 3.70 -21.43 -21.11
N TRP A 10 4.34 -21.94 -22.17
CA TRP A 10 4.35 -21.34 -23.49
C TRP A 10 4.23 -22.39 -24.59
N SER A 11 3.59 -22.02 -25.68
CA SER A 11 3.57 -22.77 -26.93
C SER A 11 3.59 -21.84 -28.13
N ASN A 12 4.29 -22.20 -29.21
CA ASN A 12 4.18 -21.45 -30.46
C ASN A 12 2.77 -21.55 -31.07
N ALA A 13 2.49 -20.70 -32.07
CA ALA A 13 1.15 -20.53 -32.64
C ALA A 13 0.50 -21.82 -33.18
N ASP A 14 1.30 -22.75 -33.71
CA ASP A 14 0.83 -24.05 -34.22
C ASP A 14 0.91 -25.19 -33.18
N GLY A 15 1.40 -24.89 -31.97
CA GLY A 15 1.54 -25.82 -30.85
C GLY A 15 2.59 -26.92 -31.05
N SER A 16 3.42 -26.83 -32.10
CA SER A 16 4.48 -27.79 -32.43
C SER A 16 5.65 -27.72 -31.45
N VAL A 17 5.91 -26.54 -30.89
CA VAL A 17 6.95 -26.30 -29.88
C VAL A 17 6.30 -25.81 -28.60
N ARG A 18 6.72 -26.39 -27.47
CA ARG A 18 6.22 -26.03 -26.14
C ARG A 18 7.37 -25.96 -25.16
N SER A 19 7.33 -25.00 -24.26
CA SER A 19 8.37 -24.79 -23.26
C SER A 19 7.78 -24.41 -21.90
N ARG A 20 8.62 -24.52 -20.86
CA ARG A 20 8.34 -24.00 -19.53
C ARG A 20 9.38 -22.94 -19.26
N ILE A 21 9.00 -21.69 -19.53
CA ILE A 21 9.90 -20.54 -19.45
C ILE A 21 9.44 -19.50 -18.41
N ASP A 22 8.26 -19.71 -17.83
CA ASP A 22 7.68 -18.86 -16.80
C ASP A 22 7.80 -19.55 -15.44
N PHE A 23 8.52 -18.93 -14.51
CA PHE A 23 8.85 -19.50 -13.21
C PHE A 23 8.58 -18.52 -12.07
N HIS A 24 8.16 -19.06 -10.93
CA HIS A 24 8.17 -18.38 -9.65
C HIS A 24 9.38 -18.86 -8.85
N CYS A 25 10.32 -17.95 -8.56
CA CYS A 25 11.45 -18.23 -7.69
C CYS A 25 11.21 -17.48 -6.37
N THR A 26 11.18 -18.21 -5.26
CA THR A 26 10.90 -17.63 -3.94
C THR A 26 12.08 -17.77 -2.99
N SER A 27 12.16 -16.86 -2.02
CA SER A 27 13.05 -16.99 -0.88
C SER A 27 12.73 -18.25 -0.05
N PRO A 28 13.69 -18.84 0.67
CA PRO A 28 13.42 -19.88 1.67
C PRO A 28 12.42 -19.48 2.76
N THR A 29 12.18 -18.17 2.94
CA THR A 29 11.18 -17.61 3.86
C THR A 29 9.76 -17.65 3.30
N VAL A 30 9.55 -18.22 2.12
CA VAL A 30 8.21 -18.44 1.55
C VAL A 30 7.97 -19.93 1.50
N LYS A 31 6.98 -20.39 2.27
CA LYS A 31 6.46 -21.75 2.18
C LYS A 31 5.51 -21.81 0.99
N PRO A 32 5.83 -22.58 -0.06
CA PRO A 32 4.95 -22.72 -1.21
C PRO A 32 3.66 -23.42 -0.78
N GLY A 33 2.53 -22.85 -1.18
CA GLY A 33 1.21 -23.45 -1.05
C GLY A 33 0.77 -24.03 -2.40
N TRP A 34 -0.22 -23.39 -3.02
CA TRP A 34 -0.78 -23.83 -4.29
C TRP A 34 -0.08 -23.17 -5.49
N SER A 35 -0.05 -23.87 -6.62
CA SER A 35 0.33 -23.27 -7.90
C SER A 35 -0.55 -23.81 -9.02
N SER A 36 -0.83 -22.96 -10.00
CA SER A 36 -1.66 -23.33 -11.14
C SER A 36 -1.25 -22.60 -12.40
N MET A 37 -1.82 -23.06 -13.51
CA MET A 37 -1.54 -22.51 -14.82
C MET A 37 -2.84 -22.34 -15.61
N VAL A 38 -3.19 -21.10 -15.94
CA VAL A 38 -4.47 -20.74 -16.54
C VAL A 38 -4.24 -20.27 -17.97
N ALA A 39 -5.04 -20.76 -18.91
CA ALA A 39 -4.97 -20.30 -20.30
C ALA A 39 -5.40 -18.84 -20.41
N ILE A 40 -4.66 -18.04 -21.17
CA ILE A 40 -4.98 -16.64 -21.45
C ILE A 40 -5.33 -16.54 -22.94
N HIS A 41 -6.47 -15.93 -23.26
CA HIS A 41 -7.00 -15.92 -24.64
C HIS A 41 -6.21 -15.03 -25.61
N PHE A 42 -5.42 -14.08 -25.10
CA PHE A 42 -4.67 -13.10 -25.90
C PHE A 42 -3.17 -13.36 -25.94
N SER A 43 -2.69 -14.47 -25.36
CA SER A 43 -1.27 -14.77 -25.27
C SER A 43 -1.00 -16.23 -25.63
N ASP A 44 0.15 -16.45 -26.25
CA ASP A 44 0.79 -17.75 -26.45
C ASP A 44 1.39 -18.33 -25.16
N HIS A 45 1.36 -17.55 -24.07
CA HIS A 45 1.64 -17.98 -22.71
C HIS A 45 0.37 -18.34 -21.92
N ARG A 46 0.55 -19.18 -20.91
CA ARG A 46 -0.41 -19.43 -19.84
C ARG A 46 0.02 -18.67 -18.59
N ALA A 47 -0.94 -18.06 -17.91
CA ALA A 47 -0.71 -17.40 -16.63
C ALA A 47 -0.25 -18.44 -15.61
N VAL A 48 0.89 -18.21 -14.94
CA VAL A 48 1.34 -19.05 -13.82
C VAL A 48 0.94 -18.35 -12.53
N SER A 49 0.04 -18.96 -11.76
CA SER A 49 -0.39 -18.47 -10.45
C SER A 49 0.33 -19.23 -9.34
N PHE A 50 0.70 -18.51 -8.29
CA PHE A 50 1.38 -19.05 -7.13
C PHE A 50 0.77 -18.46 -5.86
N GLU A 51 0.54 -19.33 -4.88
CA GLU A 51 0.15 -18.99 -3.53
C GLU A 51 1.24 -19.50 -2.59
N GLY A 52 1.66 -18.66 -1.65
CA GLY A 52 2.68 -19.01 -0.67
C GLY A 52 2.45 -18.29 0.64
N GLU A 53 2.86 -18.93 1.71
CA GLU A 53 2.81 -18.40 3.06
C GLU A 53 4.19 -17.86 3.45
N LEU A 54 4.21 -16.67 4.01
CA LEU A 54 5.41 -16.07 4.56
C LEU A 54 5.76 -16.74 5.90
N ILE A 55 6.89 -17.45 5.95
CA ILE A 55 7.35 -18.18 7.14
C ILE A 55 8.62 -17.57 7.72
N GLY A 56 8.69 -17.51 9.06
CA GLY A 56 9.85 -17.07 9.81
C GLY A 56 9.78 -15.63 10.31
N LYS A 57 10.82 -15.23 11.04
CA LYS A 57 10.99 -13.84 11.51
C LYS A 57 11.68 -13.04 10.41
N PHE A 58 10.99 -12.05 9.87
CA PHE A 58 11.57 -11.09 8.93
C PHE A 58 12.56 -10.21 9.69
N THR A 59 13.84 -10.36 9.40
CA THR A 59 14.82 -9.36 9.80
C THR A 59 14.54 -8.10 8.99
N ALA A 60 14.39 -6.96 9.68
CA ALA A 60 14.29 -5.68 9.00
C ALA A 60 15.56 -5.52 8.15
N GLY A 61 15.40 -5.55 6.83
CA GLY A 61 16.51 -5.35 5.92
C GLY A 61 17.14 -3.97 6.13
N PRO A 62 18.43 -3.77 5.79
CA PRO A 62 19.14 -2.51 5.95
C PRO A 62 18.67 -1.38 5.01
N GLY A 63 17.51 -1.54 4.35
CA GLY A 63 17.02 -0.70 3.25
C GLY A 63 16.00 0.36 3.67
N LEU A 64 16.23 1.56 3.13
CA LEU A 64 15.52 2.81 3.35
C LEU A 64 14.06 2.76 2.88
N TRP A 65 13.16 3.21 3.74
CA TRP A 65 11.72 3.44 3.52
C TRP A 65 10.81 2.21 3.57
N LYS A 66 9.93 2.21 4.58
CA LYS A 66 8.75 1.33 4.68
C LYS A 66 7.53 2.10 4.22
N LEU A 67 6.76 1.53 3.31
CA LEU A 67 5.45 2.07 2.98
C LEU A 67 4.56 1.97 4.22
N ASN A 68 3.98 3.08 4.64
CA ASN A 68 2.92 3.05 5.64
C ASN A 68 1.64 2.51 4.97
N CYS A 69 1.36 1.22 5.15
CA CYS A 69 0.22 0.56 4.53
C CYS A 69 -1.13 1.17 4.94
N SER A 70 -1.22 1.90 6.06
CA SER A 70 -2.47 2.60 6.43
C SER A 70 -2.85 3.68 5.41
N LEU A 71 -1.91 4.15 4.58
CA LEU A 71 -2.22 5.07 3.49
C LEU A 71 -3.04 4.41 2.38
N LEU A 72 -2.97 3.08 2.25
CA LEU A 72 -3.72 2.33 1.24
C LEU A 72 -5.21 2.18 1.62
N GLU A 73 -5.58 2.48 2.86
CA GLU A 73 -6.98 2.53 3.32
C GLU A 73 -7.70 3.80 2.85
N ASN A 74 -6.95 4.81 2.37
CA ASN A 74 -7.51 6.03 1.80
C ASN A 74 -7.86 5.80 0.32
N GLU A 75 -9.15 5.59 0.04
CA GLU A 75 -9.65 5.32 -1.31
C GLU A 75 -9.33 6.44 -2.30
N ASP A 76 -9.39 7.72 -1.88
CA ASP A 76 -9.06 8.86 -2.73
C ASP A 76 -7.58 8.89 -3.10
N LEU A 77 -6.70 8.56 -2.15
CA LEU A 77 -5.26 8.44 -2.41
C LEU A 77 -4.98 7.32 -3.41
N VAL A 78 -5.64 6.17 -3.25
CA VAL A 78 -5.50 5.02 -4.16
C VAL A 78 -6.04 5.35 -5.54
N ALA A 79 -7.17 6.08 -5.64
CA ALA A 79 -7.72 6.56 -6.90
C ALA A 79 -6.74 7.52 -7.60
N ASN A 80 -6.13 8.43 -6.84
CA ASN A 80 -5.13 9.37 -7.36
C ASN A 80 -3.84 8.70 -7.82
N LEU A 81 -3.50 7.51 -7.30
CA LEU A 81 -2.37 6.71 -7.79
C LEU A 81 -2.66 6.02 -9.13
N ARG A 82 -3.93 5.70 -9.43
CA ARG A 82 -4.32 5.04 -10.69
C ARG A 82 -4.16 5.94 -11.91
N VAL A 83 -4.20 7.25 -11.74
CA VAL A 83 -4.01 8.22 -12.84
C VAL A 83 -2.56 8.23 -13.35
N PRO A 84 -1.52 8.38 -12.50
CA PRO A 84 -0.13 8.25 -12.90
C PRO A 84 0.23 6.87 -13.46
N HIS A 85 -0.50 5.79 -13.12
CA HIS A 85 -0.19 4.44 -13.62
C HIS A 85 -0.15 4.36 -15.15
N VAL A 86 -1.02 5.10 -15.85
CA VAL A 86 -1.03 5.14 -17.32
C VAL A 86 0.25 5.79 -17.86
N GLU A 87 0.63 6.94 -17.30
CA GLU A 87 1.87 7.64 -17.66
C GLU A 87 3.11 6.79 -17.36
N LEU A 88 3.13 6.11 -16.20
CA LEU A 88 4.22 5.23 -15.82
C LEU A 88 4.39 4.07 -16.81
N ARG A 89 3.29 3.47 -17.27
CA ARG A 89 3.31 2.42 -18.29
C ARG A 89 3.85 2.93 -19.62
N ASP A 90 3.41 4.10 -20.06
CA ASP A 90 3.74 4.64 -21.38
C ASP A 90 5.22 5.07 -21.47
N MET A 91 5.86 5.38 -20.33
CA MET A 91 7.29 5.69 -20.24
C MET A 91 8.21 4.46 -20.32
N ARG A 92 7.67 3.24 -20.32
CA ARG A 92 8.47 2.00 -20.33
C ARG A 92 9.41 1.92 -21.53
N ASP A 93 8.88 2.23 -22.71
CA ASP A 93 9.63 2.11 -23.95
C ASP A 93 10.65 3.25 -24.12
N LEU A 94 10.53 4.33 -23.33
CA LEU A 94 11.45 5.47 -23.31
C LEU A 94 12.61 5.29 -22.32
N LEU A 95 12.35 4.68 -21.16
CA LEU A 95 13.32 4.55 -20.07
C LEU A 95 14.04 3.19 -20.05
N HIS A 96 13.59 2.23 -20.85
CA HIS A 96 14.22 0.91 -21.02
C HIS A 96 14.60 0.26 -19.66
N GLY A 97 15.89 -0.06 -19.45
CA GLY A 97 16.38 -0.73 -18.23
C GLY A 97 16.24 0.09 -16.95
N GLU A 98 16.15 1.42 -17.06
CA GLU A 98 15.99 2.34 -15.91
C GLU A 98 14.52 2.55 -15.52
N TRP A 99 13.58 2.09 -16.37
CA TRP A 99 12.15 2.30 -16.15
C TRP A 99 11.71 1.81 -14.76
N TRP A 100 12.20 0.65 -14.34
CA TRP A 100 11.78 0.06 -13.07
C TRP A 100 12.30 0.84 -11.86
N GLU A 101 13.54 1.35 -11.91
CA GLU A 101 14.07 2.21 -10.84
C GLU A 101 13.29 3.52 -10.76
N TRP A 102 12.99 4.12 -11.92
CA TRP A 102 12.19 5.34 -11.99
C TRP A 102 10.76 5.16 -11.45
N VAL A 103 10.08 4.06 -11.78
CA VAL A 103 8.75 3.72 -11.23
C VAL A 103 8.83 3.61 -9.71
N LYS A 104 9.81 2.88 -9.18
CA LYS A 104 9.98 2.71 -7.72
C LYS A 104 10.19 4.05 -7.02
N ASP A 105 11.01 4.93 -7.57
CA ASP A 105 11.25 6.26 -6.99
C ASP A 105 10.01 7.16 -7.07
N ARG A 106 9.21 7.06 -8.14
CA ARG A 106 7.96 7.81 -8.25
C ARG A 106 6.94 7.35 -7.21
N PHE A 107 6.78 6.04 -7.03
CA PHE A 107 5.92 5.45 -6.00
C PHE A 107 6.39 5.85 -4.60
N ARG A 108 7.69 5.75 -4.33
CA ARG A 108 8.28 6.17 -3.05
C ARG A 108 7.92 7.63 -2.76
N SER A 109 8.18 8.52 -3.71
CA SER A 109 7.95 9.96 -3.54
C SER A 109 6.49 10.27 -3.27
N PHE A 110 5.58 9.69 -4.08
CA PHE A 110 4.14 9.85 -3.94
C PHE A 110 3.66 9.49 -2.53
N PHE A 111 4.02 8.30 -2.03
CA PHE A 111 3.57 7.85 -0.72
C PHE A 111 4.26 8.57 0.45
N GLN A 112 5.50 9.05 0.26
CA GLN A 112 6.15 9.91 1.24
C GLN A 112 5.46 11.27 1.35
N ASP A 113 5.10 11.88 0.23
CA ASP A 113 4.36 13.14 0.21
C ASP A 113 2.99 12.99 0.86
N ALA A 114 2.26 11.94 0.51
CA ALA A 114 0.98 11.62 1.13
C ALA A 114 1.12 11.38 2.64
N GLY A 115 2.15 10.64 3.07
CA GLY A 115 2.43 10.40 4.48
C GLY A 115 2.76 11.68 5.25
N ARG A 116 3.57 12.57 4.67
CA ARG A 116 3.89 13.89 5.24
C ARG A 116 2.65 14.77 5.34
N ALA A 117 1.84 14.84 4.28
CA ALA A 117 0.60 15.61 4.26
C ALA A 117 -0.38 15.12 5.33
N ALA A 118 -0.59 13.81 5.44
CA ALA A 118 -1.45 13.21 6.46
C ALA A 118 -0.93 13.47 7.89
N ALA A 119 0.39 13.42 8.11
CA ALA A 119 0.98 13.77 9.40
C ALA A 119 0.76 15.26 9.73
N GLN A 120 0.94 16.15 8.76
CA GLN A 120 0.72 17.58 8.94
C GLN A 120 -0.74 17.90 9.21
N GLU A 121 -1.68 17.26 8.51
CA GLU A 121 -3.11 17.42 8.73
C GLU A 121 -3.51 17.02 10.16
N LYS A 122 -2.96 15.92 10.67
CA LYS A 122 -3.17 15.48 12.06
C LYS A 122 -2.66 16.51 13.06
N LEU A 123 -1.45 17.05 12.86
CA LEU A 123 -0.90 18.11 13.71
C LEU A 123 -1.76 19.38 13.66
N ASN A 124 -2.22 19.77 12.48
CA ASN A 124 -3.09 20.93 12.31
C ASN A 124 -4.43 20.73 13.03
N LYS A 125 -5.06 19.56 12.89
CA LYS A 125 -6.32 19.21 13.55
C LYS A 125 -6.16 19.24 15.08
N PHE A 126 -5.06 18.70 15.60
CA PHE A 126 -4.74 18.77 17.02
C PHE A 126 -4.57 20.22 17.50
N GLY A 127 -3.77 21.02 16.79
CA GLY A 127 -3.56 22.44 17.11
C GLY A 127 -4.88 23.22 17.12
N GLN A 128 -5.76 22.99 16.15
CA GLN A 128 -7.10 23.59 16.09
C GLN A 128 -7.97 23.20 17.29
N LEU A 129 -7.98 21.92 17.68
CA LEU A 129 -8.73 21.45 18.84
C LEU A 129 -8.19 22.08 20.14
N GLN A 130 -6.87 22.18 20.28
CA GLN A 130 -6.24 22.80 21.44
C GLN A 130 -6.52 24.31 21.52
N SER A 131 -6.42 25.04 20.41
CA SER A 131 -6.78 26.47 20.36
C SER A 131 -8.27 26.69 20.63
N LYS A 132 -9.14 25.81 20.13
CA LYS A 132 -10.58 25.85 20.39
C LYS A 132 -10.86 25.61 21.88
N LEU A 133 -10.20 24.64 22.50
CA LEU A 133 -10.34 24.36 23.93
C LEU A 133 -9.95 25.56 24.79
N GLN A 134 -8.79 26.17 24.52
CA GLN A 134 -8.34 27.37 25.24
C GLN A 134 -9.36 28.51 25.12
N ARG A 135 -9.84 28.78 23.91
CA ARG A 135 -10.84 29.82 23.66
C ARG A 135 -12.14 29.56 24.43
N LEU A 136 -12.58 28.31 24.54
CA LEU A 136 -13.79 27.96 25.27
C LEU A 136 -13.61 28.17 26.78
N PHE A 137 -12.47 27.81 27.35
CA PHE A 137 -12.16 28.12 28.75
C PHE A 137 -12.15 29.63 29.02
N ASP A 138 -11.57 30.44 28.12
CA ASP A 138 -11.55 31.90 28.28
C ASP A 138 -12.97 32.51 28.25
N LEU A 139 -13.89 31.89 27.50
CA LEU A 139 -15.30 32.31 27.43
C LEU A 139 -16.09 31.85 28.66
N GLU A 140 -15.86 30.63 29.14
CA GLU A 140 -16.43 30.10 30.37
C GLU A 140 -16.08 30.98 31.58
N LEU A 141 -14.80 31.38 31.70
CA LEU A 141 -14.32 32.31 32.74
C LEU A 141 -14.99 33.70 32.68
N ARG A 142 -15.50 34.09 31.51
CA ARG A 142 -16.26 35.33 31.30
C ARG A 142 -17.78 35.15 31.49
N GLY A 143 -18.23 33.98 31.94
CA GLY A 143 -19.62 33.66 32.24
C GLY A 143 -20.46 33.23 31.04
N TRP A 144 -19.84 32.83 29.92
CA TRP A 144 -20.57 32.27 28.78
C TRP A 144 -20.84 30.78 28.97
N ASP A 145 -22.06 30.34 28.66
CA ASP A 145 -22.39 28.91 28.58
C ASP A 145 -21.75 28.29 27.31
N VAL A 146 -20.82 27.38 27.54
CA VAL A 146 -20.03 26.71 26.51
C VAL A 146 -19.96 25.19 26.69
N ASP A 147 -20.70 24.62 27.65
CA ASP A 147 -20.54 23.25 28.14
C ASP A 147 -20.58 22.21 27.01
N ASN A 148 -21.58 22.30 26.14
CA ASN A 148 -21.73 21.39 24.99
C ASN A 148 -20.51 21.44 24.05
N LYS A 149 -20.01 22.65 23.76
CA LYS A 149 -18.85 22.83 22.85
C LYS A 149 -17.54 22.38 23.49
N LEU A 150 -17.46 22.49 24.82
CA LEU A 150 -16.34 22.03 25.62
C LEU A 150 -16.28 20.49 25.63
N ASP A 151 -17.42 19.83 25.85
CA ASP A 151 -17.53 18.37 25.81
C ASP A 151 -17.20 17.81 24.42
N GLU A 152 -17.73 18.40 23.35
CA GLU A 152 -17.39 18.03 21.97
C GLU A 152 -15.88 18.16 21.68
N THR A 153 -15.27 19.28 22.10
CA THR A 153 -13.84 19.52 21.86
C THR A 153 -12.97 18.55 22.66
N ARG A 154 -13.36 18.22 23.90
CA ARG A 154 -12.70 17.21 24.74
C ARG A 154 -12.81 15.81 24.13
N LYS A 155 -13.98 15.44 23.61
CA LYS A 155 -14.18 14.17 22.89
C LYS A 155 -13.25 14.06 21.68
N GLY A 156 -13.14 15.11 20.87
CA GLY A 156 -12.23 15.15 19.72
C GLY A 156 -10.75 14.97 20.10
N LEU A 157 -10.31 15.61 21.20
CA LEU A 157 -8.95 15.41 21.74
C LEU A 157 -8.74 13.97 22.24
N ALA A 158 -9.71 13.41 22.96
CA ALA A 158 -9.63 12.04 23.47
C ALA A 158 -9.59 10.99 22.34
N GLU A 159 -10.26 11.25 21.21
CA GLU A 159 -10.15 10.42 20.01
C GLU A 159 -8.76 10.50 19.38
N HIS A 160 -8.22 11.72 19.23
CA HIS A 160 -6.86 11.92 18.72
C HIS A 160 -5.80 11.17 19.57
N PHE A 161 -5.85 11.28 20.90
CA PHE A 161 -4.92 10.55 21.76
C PHE A 161 -5.10 9.02 21.68
N ARG A 162 -6.33 8.52 21.52
CA ARG A 162 -6.60 7.10 21.31
C ARG A 162 -6.00 6.58 20.01
N GLU A 163 -6.03 7.37 18.95
CA GLU A 163 -5.41 7.01 17.67
C GLU A 163 -3.88 6.99 17.77
N GLU A 164 -3.25 7.95 18.44
CA GLU A 164 -1.80 7.97 18.62
C GLU A 164 -1.31 6.84 19.54
N SER A 165 -2.08 6.51 20.59
CA SER A 165 -1.76 5.43 21.53
C SER A 165 -1.70 4.05 20.84
N ARG A 166 -2.54 3.82 19.83
CA ARG A 166 -2.56 2.56 19.05
C ARG A 166 -1.29 2.35 18.23
N LYS A 167 -0.52 3.39 17.94
CA LYS A 167 0.72 3.29 17.13
C LYS A 167 1.95 2.88 17.93
N ILE A 168 1.93 2.99 19.27
CA ILE A 168 3.07 2.68 20.13
C ILE A 168 3.08 1.19 20.53
N ILE A 169 1.94 0.51 20.41
CA ILE A 169 1.77 -0.91 20.73
C ILE A 169 1.65 -1.70 19.42
N CYS A 170 2.73 -1.79 18.65
CA CYS A 170 2.92 -2.73 17.52
C CYS A 170 4.42 -2.83 17.22
#